data_AF-A0A1W9RZX6-F1
#
_entry.id   AF-A0A1W9RZX6-F1
#
_cell.length_a   1.000
_cell.length_b   1.000
_cell.length_c   1.000
_cell.angle_alpha   90.00
_cell.angle_beta   90.00
_cell.angle_gamma   90.00
#
_symmetry.space_group_name_H-M   'P 1'
#
loop_
_entity.id
_entity.type
_entity.pdbx_description
1 polymer ?
#
loop_
_entity_poly.entity_id
_entity_poly.type
_entity_poly.pdbx_seq_one_letter_code
_entity_poly.pdbx_strand_id
1 'polypeptide(L)' 'MNYGYKVHIARDSSSGVVRRVDVTCASVHDSRLAEDIIHPSVKRVLCDRGYPPEV' A
#
# COMPACT_ATOMS: atom_id res chain seq x y z
N MET A 1 -7.09 -21.70 3.42
CA MET A 1 -6.72 -21.01 4.67
C MET A 1 -5.39 -20.33 4.41
N ASN A 2 -5.33 -19.00 4.43
CA ASN A 2 -4.08 -18.28 4.19
C ASN A 2 -3.35 -18.15 5.52
N TYR A 3 -2.12 -18.63 5.59
CA TYR A 3 -1.25 -18.48 6.76
C TYR A 3 -0.18 -17.44 6.44
N GLY A 4 0.03 -16.50 7.36
CA GLY A 4 1.04 -15.45 7.23
C GLY A 4 0.49 -14.04 7.26
N TYR A 5 1.38 -13.09 7.01
CA TYR A 5 1.09 -11.65 6.99
C TYR A 5 1.65 -11.03 5.72
N LYS A 6 1.14 -9.85 5.38
CA LYS A 6 1.65 -9.00 4.31
C LYS A 6 2.09 -7.66 4.91
N VAL A 7 3.10 -7.06 4.31
CA VAL A 7 3.58 -5.73 4.68
C VAL A 7 3.34 -4.79 3.50
N HIS A 8 2.69 -3.68 3.77
CA HIS A 8 2.38 -2.62 2.81
C HIS A 8 3.24 -1.41 3.14
N ILE A 9 3.97 -0.88 2.16
CA ILE A 9 4.94 0.20 2.37
C ILE A 9 4.65 1.34 1.42
N ALA A 10 4.31 2.52 1.96
CA ALA A 10 4.24 3.76 1.20
C ALA A 10 5.60 4.47 1.29
N ARG A 11 6.30 4.56 0.16
CA ARG A 11 7.62 5.19 0.04
C ARG A 11 7.51 6.42 -0.86
N ASP A 12 8.10 7.53 -0.43
CA ASP A 12 8.33 8.65 -1.33
C ASP A 12 9.36 8.26 -2.41
N SER A 13 8.98 8.37 -3.69
CA SER A 13 9.82 7.88 -4.79
C SER A 13 11.08 8.72 -5.00
N SER A 14 11.07 10.00 -4.59
CA SER A 14 12.17 10.94 -4.81
C SER A 14 13.27 10.84 -3.76
N SER A 15 12.89 10.81 -2.49
CA SER A 15 13.79 10.80 -1.33
C SER A 15 14.06 9.39 -0.82
N GLY A 16 13.16 8.46 -1.11
CA GLY A 16 13.19 7.11 -0.61
C GLY A 16 12.69 6.94 0.83
N VAL A 17 12.22 8.01 1.46
CA VAL A 17 11.67 7.99 2.82
C VAL A 17 10.40 7.13 2.86
N VAL A 18 10.35 6.20 3.80
CA VAL A 18 9.13 5.44 4.10
C VAL A 18 8.20 6.36 4.91
N ARG A 19 7.03 6.65 4.34
CA ARG A 19 6.02 7.51 4.95
C ARG A 19 5.05 6.72 5.83
N ARG A 20 4.78 5.46 5.47
CA ARG A 20 3.85 4.59 6.18
C ARG A 20 4.18 3.12 5.96
N VAL A 21 3.93 2.31 6.99
CA VAL A 21 4.01 0.85 6.94
C VAL A 21 2.78 0.29 7.64
N ASP A 22 2.06 -0.60 6.97
CA ASP A 22 0.94 -1.34 7.56
C ASP A 22 1.17 -2.84 7.39
N VAL A 23 0.72 -3.63 8.37
CA VAL A 23 0.83 -5.10 8.36
C VAL A 23 -0.56 -5.69 8.47
N THR A 24 -0.90 -6.61 7.57
CA THR A 24 -2.19 -7.29 7.58
C THR A 24 -2.05 -8.80 7.51
N CYS A 25 -3.11 -9.51 7.88
CA CYS A 25 -3.19 -10.95 7.62
C CYS A 25 -3.11 -11.23 6.11
N ALA A 26 -2.49 -12.33 5.72
CA ALA A 26 -2.37 -12.72 4.30
C ALA A 26 -3.70 -12.92 3.57
N SER A 27 -4.82 -13.03 4.30
CA SER A 27 -6.17 -13.09 3.75
C SER A 27 -6.74 -11.73 3.31
N VAL A 28 -6.11 -10.61 3.70
CA VAL A 28 -6.56 -9.28 3.30
C VAL A 28 -6.11 -8.97 1.87
N HIS A 29 -7.04 -8.51 1.04
CA HIS A 29 -6.76 -8.11 -0.34
C HIS A 29 -6.16 -6.70 -0.35
N ASP A 30 -5.12 -6.49 -1.17
CA ASP A 30 -4.30 -5.27 -1.16
C ASP A 30 -5.12 -4.02 -1.55
N SER A 31 -6.13 -4.21 -2.40
CA SER A 31 -7.10 -3.17 -2.74
C SER A 31 -7.89 -2.56 -1.59
N ARG A 32 -7.99 -3.24 -0.44
CA ARG A 32 -8.68 -2.69 0.73
C ARG A 32 -7.85 -1.65 1.49
N LEU A 33 -6.56 -1.52 1.20
CA LEU A 33 -5.67 -0.65 1.96
C LEU A 33 -5.14 0.54 1.15
N ALA A 34 -5.38 0.61 -0.15
CA ALA A 34 -4.80 1.64 -1.01
C ALA A 34 -5.10 3.05 -0.47
N GLU A 35 -6.36 3.34 -0.14
CA GLU A 35 -6.78 4.62 0.41
C GLU A 35 -6.17 4.92 1.79
N ASP A 36 -5.93 3.90 2.60
CA ASP A 36 -5.36 4.06 3.94
C ASP A 36 -3.85 4.34 3.90
N ILE A 37 -3.10 3.69 2.99
CA ILE A 37 -1.65 3.86 2.93
C ILE A 37 -1.23 5.13 2.17
N ILE A 38 -2.06 5.59 1.23
CA ILE A 38 -1.73 6.69 0.33
C ILE A 38 -2.14 8.01 0.99
N HIS A 39 -1.16 8.88 1.20
CA HIS A 39 -1.43 10.20 1.75
C HIS A 39 -2.29 11.02 0.76
N PRO A 40 -3.36 11.72 1.21
CA PRO A 40 -4.29 12.43 0.32
C PRO A 40 -3.67 13.50 -0.58
N SER A 41 -2.48 13.99 -0.22
CA SER A 41 -1.74 14.98 -1.02
C SER A 41 -0.96 14.37 -2.18
N VAL A 42 -0.94 13.05 -2.33
CA VAL A 42 -0.17 12.35 -3.37
C VAL A 42 -0.95 12.39 -4.68
N LYS A 43 -0.32 12.91 -5.73
CA LYS A 43 -0.96 13.07 -7.06
C LYS A 43 -0.80 11.87 -7.99
N ARG A 44 0.13 10.97 -7.65
CA ARG A 44 0.45 9.81 -8.47
C ARG A 44 1.09 8.73 -7.61
N VAL A 45 0.60 7.51 -7.76
CA VAL A 45 1.15 6.33 -7.10
C VAL A 45 1.61 5.33 -8.15
N LEU A 46 2.78 4.73 -7.91
CA LEU A 46 3.25 3.57 -8.65
C LEU A 46 3.10 2.37 -7.72
N CYS A 47 2.28 1.41 -8.11
CA CYS A 47 1.98 0.22 -7.32
C CYS A 47 1.90 -1.01 -8.22
N ASP A 48 1.91 -2.19 -7.61
CA ASP A 48 1.61 -3.41 -8.34
C ASP A 48 0.11 -3.51 -8.69
N ARG A 49 -0.23 -4.44 -9.59
CA ARG A 49 -1.59 -4.61 -10.12
C ARG A 49 -2.63 -5.00 -9.06
N GLY A 50 -2.22 -5.52 -7.91
CA GLY A 50 -3.11 -5.88 -6.80
C GLY A 50 -3.70 -4.66 -6.08
N TYR A 51 -3.07 -3.49 -6.22
CA TYR A 51 -3.61 -2.21 -5.79
C TYR A 51 -4.51 -1.62 -6.90
N PRO A 52 -5.64 -0.99 -6.53
CA PRO A 52 -6.54 -0.38 -7.48
C PRO A 52 -5.85 0.76 -8.25
N PRO A 53 -6.18 0.92 -9.54
CA PRO A 53 -5.58 1.94 -10.40
C PRO A 53 -6.07 3.37 -10.09
N GLU A 54 -7.16 3.50 -9.33
CA GLU A 54 -7.81 4.77 -9.01
C GLU A 54 -7.55 5.12 -7.54
N VAL A 55 -6.72 6.14 -7.33
CA VAL A 55 -6.55 6.88 -6.07
C VAL A 55 -6.31 8.35 -6.42
#